data_AF-A0A9X9A1T7-F1
#
_entry.id   AF-A0A9X9A1T7-F1
#
_cell.length_a   1.000
_cell.length_b   1.000
_cell.length_c   1.000
_cell.angle_alpha   90.00
_cell.angle_beta   90.00
_cell.angle_gamma   90.00
#
_symmetry.space_group_name_H-M   'P 1'
#
loop_
_entity.id
_entity.type
_entity.pdbx_description
1 polymer ?
#
loop_
_entity_poly.entity_id
_entity_poly.type
_entity_poly.pdbx_seq_one_letter_code
_entity_poly.pdbx_strand_id
1 'polypeptide(L)' 'FCSYTIARSLSFGMNAAFHQLGYTYTGRLANNCYIFDKLEDMNIWVKDLSSYSKAVKLPPQNLAVKQNS' A
#
# COMPACT_ATOMS: atom_id res chain seq x y z
N PHE A 1 -13.77 -5.04 -5.70
CA PHE A 1 -13.89 -3.82 -4.85
C PHE A 1 -12.57 -3.10 -4.94
N CYS A 2 -12.51 -1.86 -5.40
CA CYS A 2 -11.22 -1.17 -5.59
C CYS A 2 -11.07 -0.04 -4.56
N SER A 3 -9.92 0.00 -3.88
CA SER A 3 -9.52 1.08 -2.99
C SER A 3 -8.48 1.95 -3.68
N TYR A 4 -8.62 3.26 -3.52
CA TYR A 4 -7.74 4.27 -4.10
C TYR A 4 -7.18 5.15 -2.97
N THR A 5 -5.90 5.48 -3.05
CA THR A 5 -5.26 6.43 -2.15
C THR A 5 -4.19 7.23 -2.88
N ILE A 6 -3.86 8.39 -2.33
CA ILE A 6 -2.78 9.24 -2.82
C ILE A 6 -1.84 9.59 -1.67
N ALA A 7 -0.54 9.70 -1.96
CA ALA A 7 0.44 10.24 -1.04
C ALA A 7 1.31 11.25 -1.76
N ARG A 8 1.81 12.25 -1.02
CA ARG A 8 2.85 13.13 -1.55
C ARG A 8 3.97 12.31 -2.14
N SER A 9 4.38 12.68 -3.35
CA SER A 9 5.49 12.08 -4.08
C SER A 9 6.77 12.02 -3.23
N LEU A 10 7.04 13.08 -2.46
CA LEU A 10 8.21 13.20 -1.59
C LEU A 10 8.08 12.50 -0.23
N SER A 11 6.91 11.93 0.10
CA SER A 11 6.73 11.18 1.34
C SER A 11 7.15 9.73 1.17
N PHE A 12 8.47 9.46 1.18
CA PHE A 12 9.01 8.12 0.92
C PHE A 12 8.44 7.06 1.86
N GLY A 13 8.29 7.38 3.15
CA GLY A 13 7.72 6.45 4.13
C GLY A 13 6.29 6.05 3.81
N MET A 14 5.43 7.00 3.43
CA MET A 14 4.04 6.71 3.08
C MET A 14 3.94 5.89 1.78
N ASN A 15 4.73 6.23 0.76
CA ASN A 15 4.77 5.47 -0.48
C ASN A 15 5.30 4.03 -0.25
N ALA A 16 6.31 3.86 0.59
CA ALA A 16 6.82 2.54 0.97
C ALA A 16 5.78 1.72 1.74
N ALA A 17 5.02 2.35 2.65
CA ALA A 17 3.94 1.68 3.38
C ALA A 17 2.84 1.18 2.43
N PHE A 18 2.42 1.99 1.45
CA PHE A 18 1.43 1.56 0.46
C PHE A 18 1.92 0.39 -0.40
N HIS A 19 3.17 0.43 -0.85
CA HIS A 19 3.78 -0.69 -1.55
C HIS A 19 3.80 -1.97 -0.69
N GLN A 20 4.23 -1.87 0.58
CA GLN A 20 4.27 -3.02 1.51
C GLN A 20 2.88 -3.58 1.81
N LEU A 21 1.84 -2.74 1.83
CA LEU A 21 0.45 -3.14 2.01
C LEU A 21 -0.18 -3.71 0.73
N GLY A 22 0.58 -3.83 -0.36
CA GLY A 22 0.14 -4.42 -1.63
C GLY A 22 -0.74 -3.49 -2.45
N TYR A 23 -0.57 -2.17 -2.33
CA TYR A 23 -1.11 -1.23 -3.31
C TYR A 23 -0.20 -1.16 -4.53
N THR A 24 -0.80 -1.05 -5.71
CA THR A 24 -0.14 -0.86 -6.99
C THR A 24 -0.04 0.62 -7.31
N TYR A 25 1.16 1.11 -7.65
CA TYR A 25 1.37 2.45 -8.16
C TYR A 25 0.81 2.59 -9.58
N THR A 26 0.00 3.62 -9.83
CA THR A 26 -0.66 3.80 -11.15
C THR A 26 -0.32 5.12 -11.83
N GLY A 27 0.42 6.01 -11.17
CA GLY A 27 0.83 7.27 -11.77
C GLY A 27 1.02 8.39 -10.76
N ARG A 28 1.36 9.58 -11.27
CA ARG A 28 1.60 10.78 -10.49
C ARG A 28 0.75 11.93 -11.01
N LEU A 29 0.11 12.62 -10.09
CA LEU A 29 -0.54 13.89 -10.33
C LEU A 29 0.49 14.98 -10.07
N ALA A 30 1.01 15.58 -11.14
CA ALA A 30 1.98 16.66 -11.05
C ALA A 30 1.29 17.97 -10.63
N ASN A 31 1.92 18.76 -9.76
CA ASN A 31 1.42 20.05 -9.30
C ASN A 31 -0.03 19.99 -8.78
N ASN A 32 -0.39 18.90 -8.10
CA ASN A 32 -1.79 18.61 -7.81
C ASN A 32 -2.34 19.40 -6.62
N CYS A 33 -1.50 19.66 -5.62
CA CYS A 33 -1.94 20.26 -4.38
C CYS A 33 -0.95 21.32 -3.87
N TYR A 34 -1.49 22.45 -3.42
CA TYR A 34 -0.74 23.39 -2.60
C TYR A 34 -0.69 22.88 -1.17
N ILE A 35 0.49 22.52 -0.70
CA ILE A 35 0.70 22.15 0.70
C ILE A 35 1.65 23.20 1.27
N PHE A 36 1.13 24.02 2.19
CA PHE A 36 1.73 25.29 2.58
C PHE A 36 1.92 26.22 1.39
N ASP A 37 3.16 26.49 1.00
CA ASP A 37 3.56 27.51 0.02
C ASP A 37 4.20 26.88 -1.23
N LYS A 38 4.02 25.56 -1.41
CA LYS A 38 4.62 24.79 -2.49
C LYS A 38 3.59 23.90 -3.18
N LEU A 39 3.66 23.89 -4.51
CA LEU A 39 2.99 22.89 -5.34
C LEU A 39 3.69 21.55 -5.14
N GLU A 40 2.90 20.55 -4.78
CA GLU A 40 3.34 19.21 -4.46
C GLU A 40 2.73 18.20 -5.41
N ASP A 41 3.56 17.25 -5.84
CA ASP A 41 3.14 16.11 -6.63
C ASP A 41 2.56 15.03 -5.72
N MET A 42 1.56 14.30 -6.21
CA MET A 42 0.92 13.19 -5.49
C MET A 42 1.03 11.90 -6.30
N ASN A 43 1.55 10.84 -5.70
CA ASN A 43 1.53 9.50 -6.29
C ASN A 43 0.16 8.84 -6.03
N ILE A 44 -0.38 8.17 -7.04
CA ILE A 44 -1.66 7.45 -6.99
C ILE A 44 -1.41 5.96 -6.78
N TRP A 45 -2.19 5.37 -5.89
CA TRP A 45 -2.09 3.99 -5.46
C TRP A 45 -3.47 3.33 -5.50
N VAL A 46 -3.51 2.08 -5.99
CA VAL A 46 -4.74 1.31 -6.16
C VAL A 46 -4.58 -0.09 -5.58
N LYS A 47 -5.60 -0.60 -4.90
CA LYS A 47 -5.63 -1.99 -4.42
C LYS A 47 -6.98 -2.63 -4.70
N ASP A 48 -6.95 -3.80 -5.33
CA ASP A 48 -8.16 -4.63 -5.44
C ASP A 48 -8.37 -5.40 -4.13
N LEU A 49 -9.48 -5.09 -3.46
CA LEU A 49 -9.93 -5.72 -2.24
C LEU A 49 -10.88 -6.89 -2.50
N SER A 50 -11.20 -7.22 -3.76
CA SER A 50 -12.03 -8.39 -4.10
C SER A 50 -11.42 -9.71 -3.60
N SER A 51 -10.10 -9.77 -3.46
CA SER A 51 -9.32 -10.93 -3.03
C SER A 51 -9.27 -11.12 -1.51
N TYR A 52 -9.73 -10.14 -0.72
CA TYR A 52 -9.61 -10.18 0.74
C TYR A 52 -10.50 -11.26 1.39
N SER A 53 -11.47 -11.83 0.66
CA SER A 53 -12.32 -12.94 1.15
C SER A 53 -11.69 -14.34 1.02
N LYS A 54 -10.52 -14.50 0.38
CA LYS A 54 -9.88 -15.82 0.17
C LYS A 54 -8.48 -15.97 0.76
N ALA A 55 -7.86 -14.90 1.25
CA ALA A 55 -6.42 -14.87 1.53
C ALA A 55 -6.03 -14.47 2.96
N VAL A 56 -6.84 -14.79 3.98
CA VAL A 56 -6.26 -15.02 5.32
C VAL A 56 -5.60 -16.41 5.32
N LYS A 57 -4.57 -16.59 4.49
CA LYS A 57 -3.45 -17.46 4.84
C LYS A 57 -2.40 -16.52 5.41
N LEU A 58 -2.40 -16.42 6.73
CA LEU A 58 -1.34 -15.78 7.48
C LEU A 58 0.02 -16.28 6.96
N PRO A 59 1.04 -15.41 6.86
CA PRO A 59 2.41 -15.89 6.64
C PRO A 59 2.73 -16.94 7.70
N PRO A 60 3.37 -18.07 7.36
CA PRO A 60 3.70 -19.09 8.34
C PRO A 60 4.77 -18.54 9.29
N GLN A 61 4.33 -17.97 10.42
CA GLN A 61 5.20 -17.69 11.54
C GLN A 61 5.28 -18.97 12.41
N ASN A 62 6.30 -19.79 12.14
CA ASN A 62 6.99 -20.67 13.08
C ASN A 62 6.21 -21.29 14.27
N LEU A 63 5.16 -22.09 14.04
CA LEU A 63 4.55 -22.92 15.10
C LEU A 63 4.16 -24.32 14.58
N ALA A 64 5.16 -25.17 14.33
CA ALA A 64 5.00 -26.64 14.33
C ALA A 64 6.37 -27.33 14.44
N VAL A 65 7.10 -27.09 15.53
CA VAL A 65 8.01 -28.10 16.09
C VAL A 65 7.32 -28.61 17.34
N LYS A 66 7.24 -29.95 17.45
CA LYS A 66 6.52 -30.77 18.45
C LYS A 66 5.12 -31.22 18.02
N GLN A 67 5.04 -32.31 17.25
CA GLN A 67 4.36 -33.53 17.68
C GLN A 67 5.06 -34.77 17.08
N ASN A 68 5.17 -35.81 17.92
CA ASN A 68 5.56 -37.21 17.66
C ASN A 68 7.05 -37.61 17.59
N SER A 69 7.57 -38.01 18.76
CA SER A 69 8.05 -39.38 19.03
C SER A 69 7.72 -39.76 20.46
#